data_AF-A0A936D7K5-F1
#
_entry.id   AF-A0A936D7K5-F1
#
_cell.length_a   1.000
_cell.length_b   1.000
_cell.length_c   1.000
_cell.angle_alpha   90.00
_cell.angle_beta   90.00
_cell.angle_gamma   90.00
#
_symmetry.space_group_name_H-M   'P 1'
#
loop_
_entity.id
_entity.type
_entity.pdbx_description
1 polymer ?
#
loop_
_entity_poly.entity_id
_entity_poly.type
_entity_poly.pdbx_seq_one_letter_code
_entity_poly.pdbx_strand_id
1 'polypeptide(L)'
;MDYRVLVVAVAFVLILVWRMRPALSEEEAEPAVRGLEAAKDDAARITILIEAGEGYARALGGGRKAAACFSRALRLSPTSLEVAKRASEALARSPRELEALAWRRLGAEPLGPEHRAVAYHLLGELVRIYEKKARTRPKARAIEHLLAALPKAPTEPAEPA
;
A
#
# COMPACT_ATOMS: atom_id res chain seq x y z
N MET A 1 -1.61 -39.65 -26.79
CA MET A 1 -1.73 -38.22 -26.46
C MET A 1 -0.35 -37.60 -26.58
N ASP A 2 -0.18 -36.67 -27.51
CA ASP A 2 1.11 -36.01 -27.72
C ASP A 2 1.48 -35.17 -26.49
N TYR A 3 2.68 -35.39 -25.95
CA TYR A 3 3.21 -34.66 -24.80
C TYR A 3 3.16 -33.13 -24.99
N ARG A 4 3.23 -32.66 -26.24
CA ARG A 4 3.09 -31.24 -26.59
C ARG A 4 1.70 -30.69 -26.27
N VAL A 5 0.64 -31.46 -26.53
CA VAL A 5 -0.74 -31.08 -26.21
C VAL A 5 -0.94 -31.04 -24.69
N LEU A 6 -0.33 -32.00 -23.97
CA LEU A 6 -0.41 -32.05 -22.50
C LEU A 6 0.34 -30.88 -21.85
N VAL A 7 1.53 -30.53 -22.36
CA VAL A 7 2.30 -29.35 -21.90
C VAL A 7 1.52 -28.06 -22.16
N VAL A 8 0.91 -27.90 -23.33
CA VAL A 8 0.10 -26.71 -23.65
C VAL A 8 -1.15 -26.64 -22.78
N ALA A 9 -1.84 -27.76 -22.54
CA ALA A 9 -3.01 -27.81 -21.68
C ALA A 9 -2.66 -27.45 -20.22
N VAL A 10 -1.57 -28.00 -19.68
CA VAL A 10 -1.10 -27.67 -18.32
C VAL A 10 -0.68 -26.21 -18.22
N ALA A 11 0.07 -25.68 -19.20
CA ALA A 11 0.43 -24.27 -19.23
C ALA A 11 -0.81 -23.36 -19.31
N PHE A 12 -1.80 -23.74 -20.12
CA PHE A 12 -3.06 -23.01 -20.25
C PHE A 12 -3.86 -23.00 -18.95
N VAL A 13 -3.97 -24.13 -18.27
CA VAL A 13 -4.62 -24.22 -16.95
C VAL A 13 -3.86 -23.42 -15.90
N LEU A 14 -2.52 -23.47 -15.88
CA LEU A 14 -1.70 -22.66 -14.97
C LEU A 14 -1.89 -21.16 -15.23
N ILE A 15 -1.95 -20.75 -16.49
CA ILE A 15 -2.24 -19.36 -16.89
C ILE A 15 -3.65 -18.97 -16.46
N LEU A 16 -4.65 -19.83 -16.65
CA LEU A 16 -6.02 -19.58 -16.22
C LEU A 16 -6.13 -19.45 -14.70
N VAL A 17 -5.49 -20.35 -13.93
CA VAL A 17 -5.46 -20.28 -12.46
C VAL A 17 -4.74 -19.01 -12.00
N TRP A 18 -3.64 -18.63 -12.64
CA TRP A 18 -2.94 -17.38 -12.35
C TRP A 18 -3.79 -16.14 -12.72
N ARG A 19 -4.57 -16.22 -13.81
CA ARG A 19 -5.46 -15.16 -14.30
C ARG A 19 -6.78 -15.06 -13.54
N MET A 20 -7.23 -16.14 -12.89
CA MET A 20 -8.45 -16.20 -12.07
C MET A 20 -8.19 -15.97 -10.57
N ARG A 21 -6.96 -16.19 -10.07
CA ARG A 21 -6.53 -15.72 -8.74
C ARG A 21 -6.94 -14.28 -8.37
N PRO A 22 -6.92 -13.28 -9.28
CA PRO A 22 -7.44 -11.95 -8.96
C PRO A 22 -8.93 -11.94 -8.56
N ALA A 23 -9.76 -12.78 -9.18
CA ALA A 23 -11.19 -12.85 -8.85
C ALA A 23 -11.38 -13.43 -7.44
N LEU A 24 -10.65 -14.49 -7.10
CA LEU A 24 -10.67 -15.09 -5.75
C LEU A 24 -10.21 -14.09 -4.67
N SER A 25 -9.20 -13.28 -4.96
CA SER A 25 -8.66 -12.30 -3.98
C SER A 25 -9.64 -11.12 -3.74
N GLU A 26 -10.37 -10.72 -4.78
CA GLU A 26 -11.40 -9.67 -4.73
C GLU A 26 -12.65 -10.16 -4.01
N GLU A 27 -13.02 -11.43 -4.24
CA GLU A 27 -14.14 -12.13 -3.62
C GLU A 27 -13.92 -12.38 -2.11
N GLU A 28 -12.67 -12.54 -1.67
CA GLU A 28 -12.31 -12.61 -0.24
C GLU A 28 -12.30 -11.22 0.43
N ALA A 29 -11.86 -10.19 -0.28
CA ALA A 29 -11.71 -8.84 0.27
C ALA A 29 -13.04 -8.07 0.38
N GLU A 30 -14.02 -8.33 -0.49
CA GLU A 30 -15.36 -7.73 -0.39
C GLU A 30 -16.15 -8.08 0.88
N PRO A 31 -16.34 -9.35 1.26
CA PRO A 31 -17.06 -9.71 2.48
C PRO A 31 -16.33 -9.23 3.73
N ALA A 32 -14.99 -9.22 3.72
CA ALA A 32 -14.19 -8.65 4.81
C ALA A 32 -14.52 -7.15 5.02
N VAL A 33 -14.59 -6.37 3.93
CA VAL A 33 -14.98 -4.94 4.02
C VAL A 33 -16.45 -4.76 4.43
N ARG A 34 -17.35 -5.66 4.02
CA ARG A 34 -18.75 -5.65 4.50
C ARG A 34 -18.86 -5.98 6.00
N GLY A 35 -17.93 -6.80 6.52
CA GLY A 35 -17.81 -7.10 7.94
C GLY A 35 -17.36 -5.92 8.82
N LEU A 36 -16.93 -4.79 8.24
CA LEU A 36 -16.53 -3.61 9.03
C LEU A 36 -17.64 -3.09 9.95
N GLU A 37 -18.91 -3.21 9.54
CA GLU A 37 -20.04 -2.72 10.32
C GLU A 37 -20.25 -3.54 11.60
N ALA A 38 -19.83 -4.81 11.60
CA ALA A 38 -19.89 -5.69 12.77
C ALA A 38 -18.72 -5.45 13.76
N ALA A 39 -17.65 -4.81 13.32
CA ALA A 39 -16.51 -4.49 14.17
C ALA A 39 -16.87 -3.32 15.13
N LYS A 40 -16.79 -3.62 16.43
CA LYS A 40 -17.21 -2.71 17.51
C LYS A 40 -16.15 -1.69 17.89
N ASP A 41 -14.87 -1.95 17.62
CA ASP A 41 -13.75 -1.07 17.94
C ASP A 41 -12.95 -0.66 16.70
N ASP A 42 -12.26 0.47 16.81
CA ASP A 42 -11.46 1.00 15.70
C ASP A 42 -10.23 0.13 15.42
N ALA A 43 -9.72 -0.58 16.42
CA ALA A 43 -8.61 -1.51 16.26
C ALA A 43 -8.97 -2.69 15.33
N ALA A 44 -10.10 -3.37 15.54
CA ALA A 44 -10.51 -4.45 14.63
C ALA A 44 -10.85 -3.91 13.24
N ARG A 45 -11.45 -2.72 13.14
CA ARG A 45 -11.71 -2.06 11.84
C ARG A 45 -10.43 -1.80 11.07
N ILE A 46 -9.37 -1.32 11.73
CA ILE A 46 -8.06 -1.12 11.12
C ILE A 46 -7.49 -2.44 10.59
N THR A 47 -7.52 -3.50 11.40
CA THR A 47 -7.04 -4.83 11.00
C THR A 47 -7.76 -5.36 9.76
N ILE A 48 -9.10 -5.32 9.76
CA ILE A 48 -9.92 -5.74 8.61
C ILE A 48 -9.56 -4.93 7.35
N LEU A 49 -9.37 -3.61 7.49
CA LEU A 49 -8.99 -2.74 6.37
C LEU A 49 -7.58 -3.04 5.85
N ILE A 50 -6.62 -3.37 6.71
CA ILE A 50 -5.28 -3.80 6.29
C ILE A 50 -5.39 -5.11 5.50
N GLU A 51 -6.06 -6.11 6.05
CA GLU A 51 -6.21 -7.43 5.41
C GLU A 51 -6.92 -7.33 4.06
N ALA A 52 -8.02 -6.58 3.99
CA ALA A 52 -8.71 -6.33 2.72
C ALA A 52 -7.81 -5.57 1.73
N GLY A 53 -7.04 -4.59 2.21
CA GLY A 53 -6.08 -3.84 1.40
C GLY A 53 -5.01 -4.74 0.79
N GLU A 54 -4.43 -5.64 1.58
CA GLU A 54 -3.47 -6.64 1.13
C GLU A 54 -4.11 -7.62 0.13
N GLY A 55 -5.34 -8.06 0.37
CA GLY A 55 -6.12 -8.91 -0.55
C GLY A 55 -6.30 -8.25 -1.93
N TYR A 56 -6.80 -7.01 -1.95
CA TYR A 56 -6.93 -6.26 -3.20
C TYR A 56 -5.58 -6.01 -3.88
N ALA A 57 -4.49 -5.79 -3.14
CA ALA A 57 -3.18 -5.56 -3.73
C ALA A 57 -2.60 -6.80 -4.43
N ARG A 58 -3.00 -8.01 -4.00
CA ARG A 58 -2.65 -9.27 -4.65
C ARG A 58 -3.45 -9.49 -5.94
N ALA A 59 -4.64 -8.91 -6.05
CA ALA A 59 -5.44 -8.93 -7.27
C ALA A 59 -4.82 -8.05 -8.38
N LEU A 60 -4.81 -8.55 -9.60
CA LEU A 60 -4.42 -7.79 -10.80
C LEU A 60 -5.31 -6.54 -10.95
N GLY A 61 -4.68 -5.37 -10.99
CA GLY A 61 -5.40 -4.10 -11.11
C GLY A 61 -6.07 -3.61 -9.81
N GLY A 62 -5.99 -4.37 -8.72
CA GLY A 62 -6.63 -4.03 -7.44
C GLY A 62 -5.91 -2.94 -6.64
N GLY A 63 -4.82 -2.36 -7.16
CA GLY A 63 -4.04 -1.32 -6.48
C GLY A 63 -4.86 -0.12 -5.99
N ARG A 64 -5.86 0.34 -6.76
CA ARG A 64 -6.73 1.44 -6.36
C ARG A 64 -7.65 1.07 -5.19
N LYS A 65 -8.23 -0.15 -5.21
CA LYS A 65 -9.06 -0.66 -4.10
C LYS A 65 -8.21 -0.85 -2.84
N ALA A 66 -7.01 -1.40 -2.99
CA ALA A 66 -6.04 -1.53 -1.90
C ALA A 66 -5.69 -0.18 -1.28
N ALA A 67 -5.35 0.83 -2.09
CA ALA A 67 -5.05 2.17 -1.60
C ALA A 67 -6.24 2.82 -0.88
N ALA A 68 -7.48 2.54 -1.32
CA ALA A 68 -8.68 3.01 -0.63
C ALA A 68 -8.85 2.37 0.76
N CYS A 69 -8.60 1.07 0.89
CA CYS A 69 -8.62 0.37 2.18
C CYS A 69 -7.55 0.92 3.14
N PHE A 70 -6.30 1.03 2.68
CA PHE A 70 -5.23 1.61 3.48
C PHE A 70 -5.51 3.07 3.86
N SER A 71 -6.06 3.88 2.94
CA SER A 71 -6.49 5.24 3.24
C SER A 71 -7.56 5.30 4.32
N ARG A 72 -8.49 4.33 4.38
CA ARG A 72 -9.49 4.23 5.45
C ARG A 72 -8.85 3.84 6.78
N ALA A 73 -7.96 2.85 6.79
CA ALA A 73 -7.25 2.42 8.01
C ALA A 73 -6.44 3.59 8.60
N LEU A 74 -5.76 4.30 7.73
CA LEU A 74 -5.01 5.51 8.02
C LEU A 74 -5.89 6.70 8.47
N ARG A 75 -7.20 6.75 8.14
CA ARG A 75 -8.10 7.75 8.74
C ARG A 75 -8.48 7.40 10.18
N LEU A 76 -8.57 6.12 10.50
CA LEU A 76 -8.83 5.65 11.87
C LEU A 76 -7.58 5.77 12.76
N SER A 77 -6.39 5.54 12.20
CA SER A 77 -5.12 5.76 12.89
C SER A 77 -4.16 6.59 12.04
N PRO A 78 -4.20 7.93 12.17
CA PRO A 78 -3.43 8.84 11.32
C PRO A 78 -1.91 8.71 11.40
N THR A 79 -1.40 8.37 12.58
CA THR A 79 0.02 8.33 12.92
C THR A 79 0.61 6.91 12.90
N SER A 80 -0.19 5.89 12.56
CA SER A 80 0.28 4.50 12.56
C SER A 80 1.26 4.21 11.43
N LEU A 81 2.53 4.09 11.80
CA LEU A 81 3.58 3.62 10.90
C LEU A 81 3.39 2.17 10.48
N GLU A 82 2.73 1.34 11.29
CA GLU A 82 2.46 -0.06 10.92
C GLU A 82 1.54 -0.12 9.69
N VAL A 83 0.45 0.64 9.70
CA VAL A 83 -0.44 0.73 8.52
C VAL A 83 0.33 1.26 7.31
N ALA A 84 1.22 2.23 7.50
CA ALA A 84 2.05 2.79 6.43
C ALA A 84 3.01 1.75 5.82
N LYS A 85 3.66 0.93 6.66
CA LYS A 85 4.55 -0.17 6.25
C LYS A 85 3.79 -1.21 5.43
N ARG A 86 2.68 -1.72 5.97
CA ARG A 86 1.82 -2.69 5.26
C ARG A 86 1.33 -2.14 3.92
N ALA A 87 0.93 -0.86 3.88
CA ALA A 87 0.53 -0.20 2.65
C ALA A 87 1.66 -0.12 1.61
N SER A 88 2.88 0.24 2.03
CA SER A 88 4.04 0.30 1.13
C SER A 88 4.43 -1.06 0.56
N GLU A 89 4.40 -2.11 1.37
CA GLU A 89 4.69 -3.48 0.94
C GLU A 89 3.64 -3.99 -0.04
N ALA A 90 2.36 -3.85 0.31
CA ALA A 90 1.24 -4.29 -0.52
C ALA A 90 1.20 -3.53 -1.87
N LEU A 91 1.41 -2.21 -1.86
CA LEU A 91 1.33 -1.37 -3.05
C LEU A 91 2.65 -1.24 -3.82
N ALA A 92 3.70 -1.98 -3.45
CA ALA A 92 5.00 -1.92 -4.14
C ALA A 92 4.91 -2.22 -5.65
N ARG A 93 3.94 -3.06 -6.05
CA ARG A 93 3.64 -3.39 -7.46
C ARG A 93 2.79 -2.31 -8.17
N SER A 94 2.19 -1.40 -7.41
CA SER A 94 1.31 -0.33 -7.87
C SER A 94 1.82 1.04 -7.39
N PRO A 95 3.03 1.47 -7.80
CA PRO A 95 3.69 2.65 -7.21
C PRO A 95 2.92 3.95 -7.42
N ARG A 96 2.09 4.05 -8.48
CA ARG A 96 1.22 5.22 -8.70
C ARG A 96 0.15 5.37 -7.62
N GLU A 97 -0.38 4.25 -7.13
CA GLU A 97 -1.41 4.26 -6.09
C GLU A 97 -0.78 4.54 -4.71
N LEU A 98 0.44 4.03 -4.47
CA LEU A 98 1.24 4.38 -3.30
C LEU A 98 1.59 5.88 -3.29
N GLU A 99 1.98 6.43 -4.44
CA GLU A 99 2.25 7.86 -4.62
C GLU A 99 1.01 8.72 -4.33
N ALA A 100 -0.14 8.35 -4.90
CA ALA A 100 -1.39 9.04 -4.63
C ALA A 100 -1.78 9.00 -3.14
N LEU A 101 -1.57 7.85 -2.48
CA LEU A 101 -1.78 7.71 -1.04
C LEU A 101 -0.84 8.64 -0.27
N ALA A 102 0.47 8.62 -0.56
CA ALA A 102 1.46 9.44 0.12
C ALA A 102 1.15 10.95 0.02
N TRP A 103 0.84 11.44 -1.18
CA TRP A 103 0.50 12.86 -1.39
C TRP A 103 -0.79 13.27 -0.69
N ARG A 104 -1.82 12.41 -0.68
CA ARG A 104 -3.05 12.67 0.07
C ARG A 104 -2.80 12.79 1.57
N ARG A 105 -1.84 12.04 2.11
CA ARG A 105 -1.50 12.10 3.54
C ARG A 105 -0.66 13.32 3.86
N LEU A 106 0.24 13.72 2.97
CA LEU A 106 1.00 14.96 3.13
C LEU A 106 0.10 16.20 3.09
N GLY A 107 -0.94 16.19 2.24
CA GLY A 107 -1.93 17.26 2.12
C GLY A 107 -3.12 17.18 3.08
N ALA A 108 -3.16 16.20 3.99
CA ALA A 108 -4.23 16.09 4.98
C ALA A 108 -3.89 16.93 6.21
N GLU A 109 -4.77 17.86 6.58
CA GLU A 109 -4.73 18.55 7.88
C GLU A 109 -5.20 17.59 9.00
N PRO A 110 -4.63 17.63 10.22
CA PRO A 110 -3.60 18.53 10.72
C PRO A 110 -2.16 18.08 10.39
N LEU A 111 -1.34 19.01 9.92
CA LEU A 111 0.09 18.87 9.62
C LEU A 111 1.00 18.71 10.87
N GLY A 112 0.55 17.95 11.88
CA GLY A 112 1.36 17.61 13.05
C GLY A 112 2.62 16.83 12.67
N PRO A 113 3.71 16.93 13.45
CA PRO A 113 4.96 16.21 13.18
C PRO A 113 4.78 14.69 13.04
N GLU A 114 3.89 14.09 13.84
CA GLU A 114 3.59 12.65 13.74
C GLU A 114 2.81 12.27 12.49
N HIS A 115 1.92 13.15 12.00
CA HIS A 115 1.16 12.92 10.77
C HIS A 115 2.09 12.96 9.55
N ARG A 116 3.13 13.80 9.61
CA ARG A 116 4.18 13.87 8.58
C ARG A 116 5.06 12.62 8.55
N ALA A 117 5.32 11.99 9.71
CA ALA A 117 6.15 10.78 9.77
C ALA A 117 5.61 9.65 8.88
N VAL A 118 4.29 9.44 8.87
CA VAL A 118 3.63 8.46 7.99
C VAL A 118 3.79 8.83 6.51
N ALA A 119 3.58 10.09 6.15
CA ALA A 119 3.77 10.54 4.77
C ALA A 119 5.23 10.40 4.30
N TYR A 120 6.19 10.75 5.16
CA TYR A 120 7.63 10.62 4.86
C TYR A 120 8.05 9.16 4.70
N HIS A 121 7.52 8.26 5.53
CA HIS A 121 7.74 6.82 5.36
C HIS A 121 7.25 6.35 3.98
N LEU A 122 6.02 6.68 3.59
CA LEU A 122 5.45 6.27 2.30
C LEU A 122 6.23 6.85 1.11
N LEU A 123 6.64 8.11 1.19
CA LEU A 123 7.47 8.76 0.16
C LEU A 123 8.88 8.15 0.08
N GLY A 124 9.49 7.81 1.22
CA GLY A 124 10.79 7.14 1.26
C GLY A 124 10.77 5.75 0.62
N GLU A 125 9.72 4.96 0.87
CA GLU A 125 9.53 3.68 0.18
C GLU A 125 9.27 3.87 -1.33
N LEU A 126 8.55 4.91 -1.71
CA LEU A 126 8.33 5.23 -3.12
C LEU A 126 9.64 5.59 -3.85
N VAL A 127 10.55 6.31 -3.21
CA VAL A 127 11.91 6.57 -3.72
C VAL A 127 12.61 5.25 -4.00
N ARG A 128 12.67 4.34 -3.02
CA ARG A 128 13.30 3.00 -3.17
C ARG A 128 12.71 2.21 -4.32
N ILE A 129 11.40 2.30 -4.55
CA ILE A 129 10.72 1.63 -5.67
C ILE A 129 11.09 2.28 -7.01
N TYR A 130 11.13 3.62 -7.07
CA TYR A 130 11.43 4.36 -8.30
C TYR A 130 12.90 4.35 -8.69
N GLU A 131 13.84 4.20 -7.75
CA GLU A 131 15.26 4.06 -8.05
C GLU A 131 15.59 2.78 -8.84
N LYS A 132 14.86 1.69 -8.56
CA LYS A 132 15.07 0.37 -9.19
C LYS A 132 14.90 0.41 -10.71
N LYS A 133 14.12 1.33 -11.25
CA LYS A 133 13.86 1.45 -12.70
C LYS A 133 14.49 2.73 -13.23
N ALA A 134 15.39 2.60 -14.23
CA ALA A 134 16.11 3.73 -14.82
C ALA A 134 15.17 4.88 -15.27
N ARG A 135 14.02 4.55 -15.85
CA ARG A 135 12.99 5.53 -16.30
C ARG A 135 12.42 6.37 -15.16
N THR A 136 12.38 5.87 -13.92
CA THR A 136 11.78 6.57 -12.78
C THR A 136 12.81 7.16 -11.83
N ARG A 137 14.12 7.00 -12.09
CA ARG A 137 15.19 7.61 -11.30
C ARG A 137 15.09 9.14 -11.16
N PRO A 138 14.76 9.93 -12.21
CA PRO A 138 14.60 11.37 -12.05
C PRO A 138 13.48 11.71 -11.06
N LYS A 139 12.40 10.92 -11.04
CA LYS A 139 11.32 11.08 -10.07
C LYS A 139 11.75 10.74 -8.65
N ALA A 140 12.53 9.67 -8.47
CA ALA A 140 13.08 9.31 -7.16
C ALA A 140 13.89 10.47 -6.58
N ARG A 141 14.83 11.04 -7.36
CA ARG A 141 15.63 12.20 -6.96
C ARG A 141 14.78 13.42 -6.63
N ALA A 142 13.74 13.70 -7.42
CA ALA A 142 12.83 14.81 -7.14
C ALA A 142 12.14 14.64 -5.78
N ILE A 143 11.67 13.42 -5.47
CA ILE A 143 11.05 13.12 -4.17
C ILE A 143 12.08 13.21 -3.04
N GLU A 144 13.31 12.75 -3.23
CA GLU A 144 14.39 12.89 -2.23
C GLU A 144 14.69 14.35 -1.92
N HIS A 145 14.81 15.20 -2.94
CA HIS A 145 15.01 16.63 -2.75
C HIS A 145 13.84 17.27 -2.00
N LEU A 146 12.60 16.88 -2.31
CA LEU A 146 11.42 17.32 -1.57
C LEU A 146 11.46 16.86 -0.11
N LEU A 147 11.81 15.60 0.15
CA LEU A 147 11.96 15.08 1.52
C LEU A 147 13.05 15.80 2.31
N ALA A 148 14.16 16.18 1.65
CA ALA A 148 15.24 16.93 2.27
C ALA A 148 14.85 18.39 2.57
N ALA A 149 14.01 19.00 1.74
CA ALA A 149 13.53 20.37 1.92
C ALA A 149 12.40 20.49 2.94
N LEU A 150 11.67 19.39 3.20
CA LEU A 150 10.62 19.37 4.20
C LEU A 150 11.22 19.33 5.61
N PRO A 151 10.65 20.08 6.58
CA PRO A 151 11.13 20.04 7.97
C PRO A 151 11.02 18.61 8.49
N LYS A 152 12.18 18.02 8.83
CA LYS A 152 12.26 16.65 9.34
C LYS A 152 11.34 16.50 10.55
N ALA A 153 10.59 15.39 10.58
CA ALA A 153 9.88 15.01 11.80
C ALA A 153 10.89 14.93 12.95
N PRO A 154 10.57 15.43 14.15
CA PRO A 154 11.47 15.35 15.29
C PRO A 154 11.77 13.87 15.58
N THR A 155 12.97 13.45 15.25
CA THR A 155 13.52 12.16 15.66
C THR A 155 14.05 12.32 17.08
N GLU A 156 13.36 11.67 18.01
CA GLU A 156 13.74 11.38 19.41
C GLU A 156 13.78 12.53 20.44
N PRO A 157 13.34 12.25 21.68
CA PRO A 157 13.38 13.20 22.79
C PRO A 157 14.82 13.52 23.17
N ALA A 158 15.12 14.80 23.36
CA ALA A 158 16.36 15.24 23.97
C ALA A 158 16.59 14.49 25.30
N GLU A 159 17.71 13.79 25.40
CA GLU A 159 18.22 13.28 26.66
C GLU A 159 18.25 14.44 27.67
N PRO A 160 17.62 14.30 28.85
CA PRO A 160 17.77 15.29 29.90
C PRO A 160 19.20 15.23 30.44
N ALA A 161 19.89 16.37 30.36
CA ALA A 161 21.17 16.63 31.01
C ALA A 161 21.05 16.65 32.54
#